data_AF-A0A915P8K2-F1
#
_entry.id   AF-A0A915P8K2-F1
#
_cell.length_a   1.000
_cell.length_b   1.000
_cell.length_c   1.000
_cell.angle_alpha   90.00
_cell.angle_beta   90.00
_cell.angle_gamma   90.00
#
_symmetry.space_group_name_H-M   'P 1'
#
loop_
_entity.id
_entity.type
_entity.pdbx_description
1 polymer ?
#
loop_
_entity_poly.entity_id
_entity_poly.type
_entity_poly.pdbx_seq_one_letter_code
_entity_poly.pdbx_strand_id
1 'polypeptide(L)'
;MPPILIWNRCQHARGIGYPDYPLIESNTKCPFDCTFTYDRKFEANASTTLFFLHLFCNITDWPKNRREDQNYMMYTVESPIQTTFKYYDRKLLTDKFFNSSATYRLDSSVFMPYDALTRITPTTPKEYIWDQKEVI
;
A
#
# COMPACT_ATOMS: atom_id res chain seq x y z
N MET A 1 21.08 0.77 6.17
CA MET A 1 19.82 1.41 6.62
C MET A 1 18.74 0.33 6.72
N PRO A 2 17.84 0.35 7.71
CA PRO A 2 16.78 -0.66 7.80
C PRO A 2 15.81 -0.53 6.62
N PRO A 3 15.51 -1.62 5.87
CA PRO A 3 14.72 -1.53 4.66
C PRO A 3 13.23 -1.26 4.94
N ILE A 4 12.51 -0.83 3.90
CA ILE A 4 11.05 -0.79 3.87
C ILE A 4 10.59 -2.12 3.27
N LEU A 5 9.92 -2.94 4.06
CA LEU A 5 9.40 -4.24 3.64
C LEU A 5 7.98 -4.09 3.11
N ILE A 6 7.77 -4.46 1.85
CA ILE A 6 6.44 -4.53 1.25
C ILE A 6 5.84 -5.90 1.48
N TRP A 7 4.79 -5.93 2.27
CA TRP A 7 4.06 -7.12 2.67
C TRP A 7 2.85 -7.37 1.75
N ASN A 8 3.11 -7.73 0.50
CA ASN A 8 2.06 -7.94 -0.52
C ASN A 8 2.08 -9.32 -1.22
N ARG A 9 3.13 -10.14 -1.03
CA ARG A 9 3.27 -11.48 -1.65
C ARG A 9 2.65 -12.57 -0.79
N CYS A 10 1.34 -12.78 -0.89
CA CYS A 10 0.60 -13.80 -0.14
C CYS A 10 0.59 -15.14 -0.87
N GLN A 11 0.68 -16.26 -0.14
CA GLN A 11 1.06 -17.59 -0.67
C GLN A 11 0.10 -18.22 -1.70
N HIS A 12 -1.07 -17.63 -1.96
CA HIS A 12 -2.09 -18.22 -2.82
C HIS A 12 -2.12 -17.75 -4.28
N ALA A 13 -1.42 -16.69 -4.67
CA ALA A 13 -1.37 -16.28 -6.06
C ALA A 13 -0.12 -16.87 -6.74
N ARG A 14 -0.31 -17.93 -7.53
CA ARG A 14 0.67 -18.36 -8.53
C ARG A 14 0.93 -17.18 -9.48
N GLY A 15 2.00 -16.43 -9.25
CA GLY A 15 2.64 -15.57 -10.25
C GLY A 15 1.96 -14.27 -10.63
N ILE A 16 0.80 -13.90 -10.09
CA ILE A 16 0.19 -12.58 -10.36
C ILE A 16 -0.41 -12.03 -9.06
N GLY A 17 0.43 -11.34 -8.29
CA GLY A 17 -0.07 -10.34 -7.35
C GLY A 17 -0.62 -9.18 -8.18
N TYR A 18 -1.92 -8.95 -8.13
CA TYR A 18 -2.57 -7.84 -8.81
C TYR A 18 -2.01 -6.52 -8.28
N PRO A 19 -1.49 -5.64 -9.18
CA PRO A 19 -0.05 -5.44 -9.47
C PRO A 19 0.85 -5.40 -8.23
N ASP A 20 2.17 -5.49 -8.42
CA ASP A 20 3.20 -5.35 -7.36
C ASP A 20 3.18 -3.95 -6.70
N TYR A 21 2.05 -3.48 -6.16
CA TYR A 21 1.89 -2.17 -5.58
C TYR A 21 2.46 -2.12 -4.15
N PRO A 22 3.13 -1.00 -3.79
CA PRO A 22 3.60 0.03 -4.73
C PRO A 22 4.66 -0.54 -5.67
N LEU A 23 4.53 -0.27 -6.98
CA LEU A 23 5.45 -0.74 -8.02
C LEU A 23 6.81 -0.12 -7.73
N ILE A 24 7.75 -0.92 -7.22
CA ILE A 24 9.13 -0.49 -7.11
C ILE A 24 9.75 -0.69 -8.49
N GLU A 25 9.84 0.38 -9.26
CA GLU A 25 10.68 0.38 -10.45
C GLU A 25 12.15 0.44 -10.03
N SER A 26 13.04 -0.18 -10.79
CA SER A 26 14.50 -0.12 -10.55
C SER A 26 15.04 1.31 -10.52
N ASN A 27 14.30 2.28 -11.08
CA ASN A 27 14.63 3.70 -11.13
C ASN A 27 13.81 4.58 -10.18
N THR A 28 13.02 4.01 -9.26
CA THR A 28 12.28 4.81 -8.28
C THR A 28 13.26 5.59 -7.39
N LYS A 29 13.43 6.88 -7.67
CA LYS A 29 14.27 7.78 -6.88
C LYS A 29 13.55 8.18 -5.61
N CYS A 30 13.86 7.51 -4.51
CA CYS A 30 13.47 8.01 -3.19
C CYS A 30 14.28 9.30 -2.90
N PRO A 31 13.67 10.39 -2.42
CA PRO A 31 14.40 11.59 -2.02
C PRO A 31 15.33 11.37 -0.82
N PHE A 32 15.23 10.21 -0.17
CA PHE A 32 16.09 9.73 0.90
C PHE A 32 16.74 8.40 0.50
N ASP A 33 17.73 7.95 1.28
CA ASP A 33 18.37 6.64 1.06
C ASP A 33 17.43 5.50 1.49
N CYS A 34 16.51 5.11 0.59
CA CYS A 34 15.46 4.12 0.86
C CYS A 34 15.77 2.81 0.14
N THR A 35 15.77 1.70 0.87
CA THR A 35 15.82 0.36 0.28
C THR A 35 14.46 -0.31 0.44
N PHE A 36 13.76 -0.52 -0.65
CA PHE A 36 12.51 -1.27 -0.65
C PHE A 36 12.79 -2.75 -0.95
N THR A 37 12.07 -3.66 -0.30
CA THR A 37 12.23 -5.11 -0.51
C THR A 37 10.93 -5.85 -0.32
N TYR A 38 10.80 -6.99 -1.01
CA TYR A 38 9.75 -7.98 -0.78
C TYR A 38 10.28 -9.20 0.00
N ASP A 39 11.57 -9.23 0.34
CA ASP A 39 12.19 -10.36 1.02
C ASP A 39 11.84 -10.37 2.52
N ARG A 40 11.01 -11.35 2.87
CA ARG A 40 10.52 -11.64 4.22
C ARG A 40 11.63 -11.87 5.25
N LYS A 41 12.85 -12.21 4.82
CA LYS A 41 14.01 -12.32 5.74
C LYS A 41 14.30 -11.01 6.47
N PHE A 42 13.86 -9.88 5.93
CA PHE A 42 14.05 -8.57 6.55
C PHE A 42 12.92 -8.17 7.50
N GLU A 43 11.89 -8.99 7.74
CA GLU A 43 10.78 -8.67 8.66
C GLU A 43 11.24 -8.15 10.02
N ALA A 44 12.19 -8.83 10.66
CA ALA A 44 12.69 -8.45 11.98
C ALA A 44 13.58 -7.17 11.96
N ASN A 45 14.11 -6.81 10.78
CA ASN A 45 15.05 -5.71 10.62
C ASN A 45 14.47 -4.51 9.84
N ALA A 46 13.28 -4.62 9.26
CA ALA A 46 12.66 -3.53 8.51
C ALA A 46 12.39 -2.34 9.44
N SER A 47 12.58 -1.10 8.96
CA SER A 47 12.14 0.11 9.68
C SER A 47 10.62 0.27 9.57
N THR A 48 10.10 0.05 8.36
CA THR A 48 8.68 0.10 8.05
C THR A 48 8.25 -1.18 7.36
N THR A 49 7.14 -1.75 7.80
CA THR A 49 6.46 -2.84 7.11
C THR A 49 5.15 -2.31 6.56
N LEU A 50 5.03 -2.33 5.23
CA LEU A 50 3.88 -1.83 4.50
C LEU A 50 2.94 -2.99 4.19
N PHE A 51 1.76 -2.98 4.79
CA PHE A 51 0.77 -4.05 4.65
C PHE A 51 -0.24 -3.70 3.57
N PHE A 52 -0.21 -4.41 2.45
CA PHE A 52 -1.26 -4.29 1.46
C PHE A 52 -2.48 -5.09 1.89
N LEU A 53 -3.53 -4.37 2.27
CA LEU A 53 -4.78 -4.98 2.71
C LEU A 53 -5.61 -5.42 1.51
N HIS A 54 -5.51 -6.70 1.16
CA HIS A 54 -6.24 -7.30 0.04
C HIS A 54 -6.82 -8.69 0.39
N LEU A 55 -7.90 -9.09 -0.31
CA LEU A 55 -8.72 -10.27 0.01
C LEU A 55 -7.94 -11.59 -0.03
N PHE A 56 -6.84 -11.60 -0.77
CA PHE A 56 -5.97 -12.77 -0.97
C PHE A 56 -4.82 -12.85 0.04
N CYS A 57 -4.75 -11.93 1.00
CA CYS A 57 -3.71 -11.84 2.00
C CYS A 57 -4.26 -12.11 3.40
N ASN A 58 -4.14 -13.35 3.85
CA ASN A 58 -4.61 -13.71 5.19
C ASN A 58 -3.73 -13.06 6.26
N ILE A 59 -4.37 -12.47 7.28
CA ILE A 59 -3.70 -11.87 8.44
C ILE A 59 -2.91 -12.89 9.26
N THR A 60 -3.27 -14.17 9.21
CA THR A 60 -2.53 -15.24 9.90
C THR A 60 -1.10 -15.39 9.43
N ASP A 61 -0.81 -14.94 8.20
CA ASP A 61 0.52 -15.03 7.60
C ASP A 61 1.41 -13.86 7.98
N TRP A 62 0.87 -12.81 8.61
CA TRP A 62 1.60 -11.60 8.92
C TRP A 62 2.67 -11.82 10.01
N PRO A 63 3.67 -10.92 10.10
CA PRO A 63 4.76 -11.08 11.06
C PRO A 63 4.21 -11.10 12.49
N LYS A 64 4.50 -12.19 13.21
CA LYS A 64 4.02 -12.41 14.59
C LYS A 64 4.83 -11.65 15.64
N ASN A 65 6.08 -11.34 15.31
CA ASN A 65 7.01 -10.66 16.19
C ASN A 65 7.25 -9.26 15.65
N ARG A 66 6.75 -8.26 16.36
CA ARG A 66 6.92 -6.85 16.03
C ARG A 66 7.90 -6.22 17.00
N ARG A 67 8.89 -5.49 16.49
CA ARG A 67 9.76 -4.62 17.29
C ARG A 67 9.02 -3.33 17.66
N GLU A 68 9.27 -2.78 18.84
CA GLU A 68 8.53 -1.60 19.33
C GLU A 68 8.76 -0.35 18.47
N ASP A 69 9.95 -0.21 17.88
CA ASP A 69 10.35 0.88 16.98
C ASP A 69 9.95 0.65 15.52
N GLN A 70 9.35 -0.50 15.17
CA GLN A 70 8.88 -0.74 13.81
C GLN A 70 7.59 0.02 13.53
N ASN A 71 7.60 0.72 12.39
CA ASN A 71 6.42 1.37 11.84
C ASN A 71 5.62 0.35 11.02
N TYR A 72 4.46 -0.05 11.51
CA TYR A 72 3.51 -0.83 10.73
C TYR A 72 2.58 0.12 10.00
N MET A 73 2.70 0.15 8.67
CA MET A 73 1.93 1.04 7.83
C MET A 73 0.81 0.27 7.14
N MET A 74 -0.42 0.75 7.33
CA MET A 74 -1.59 0.28 6.60
C MET A 74 -1.56 0.85 5.18
N TYR A 75 -1.56 0.00 4.15
CA TYR A 75 -1.58 0.43 2.77
C TYR A 75 -2.78 -0.16 2.03
N THR A 76 -3.58 0.71 1.41
CA THR A 76 -4.66 0.26 0.54
C THR A 76 -4.99 1.30 -0.52
N VAL A 77 -5.14 0.80 -1.75
CA VAL A 77 -5.74 1.48 -2.90
C VAL A 77 -7.06 0.79 -3.25
N GLU A 78 -7.74 0.18 -2.28
CA GLU A 78 -9.01 -0.52 -2.46
C GLU A 78 -10.16 0.20 -1.74
N SER A 79 -11.37 0.14 -2.32
CA SER A 79 -12.53 0.89 -1.84
C SER A 79 -13.05 0.17 -0.60
N PRO A 80 -13.72 0.80 0.38
CA PRO A 80 -14.05 0.14 1.65
C PRO A 80 -14.77 -1.21 1.52
N ILE A 81 -15.56 -1.38 0.45
CA ILE A 81 -16.29 -2.61 0.18
C ILE A 81 -15.34 -3.73 -0.31
N GLN A 82 -14.30 -3.36 -1.05
CA GLN A 82 -13.27 -4.25 -1.59
C GLN A 82 -12.06 -4.37 -0.64
N THR A 83 -11.83 -3.39 0.23
CA THR A 83 -10.84 -3.47 1.29
C THR A 83 -11.27 -4.53 2.28
N THR A 84 -10.35 -5.43 2.57
CA THR A 84 -10.56 -6.69 3.30
C THR A 84 -10.94 -6.51 4.78
N PHE A 85 -11.23 -5.30 5.25
CA PHE A 85 -11.67 -5.04 6.63
C PHE A 85 -12.90 -5.85 7.04
N LYS A 86 -13.77 -6.22 6.09
CA LYS A 86 -14.90 -7.12 6.37
C LYS A 86 -14.48 -8.54 6.77
N TYR A 87 -13.25 -8.94 6.44
CA TYR A 87 -12.73 -10.30 6.64
C TYR A 87 -11.63 -10.37 7.71
N TYR A 88 -11.20 -9.23 8.25
CA TYR A 88 -10.16 -9.21 9.27
C TYR A 88 -10.76 -9.18 10.67
N ASP A 89 -10.28 -10.09 11.51
CA ASP A 89 -10.65 -10.18 12.91
C ASP A 89 -10.15 -8.94 13.67
N ARG A 90 -11.07 -8.16 14.27
CA ARG A 90 -10.75 -6.99 15.10
C ARG A 90 -10.00 -7.34 16.38
N LYS A 91 -9.98 -8.62 16.78
CA LYS A 91 -9.10 -9.11 17.85
C LYS A 91 -7.64 -9.11 17.41
N LEU A 92 -7.37 -9.29 16.12
CA LEU A 92 -6.02 -9.25 15.54
C LEU A 92 -5.66 -7.83 15.08
N LEU A 93 -6.58 -7.15 14.38
CA LEU A 93 -6.44 -5.75 13.95
C LEU A 93 -7.05 -4.78 14.98
N THR A 94 -6.37 -4.65 16.11
CA THR A 94 -6.71 -3.60 17.08
C THR A 94 -6.38 -2.22 16.51
N ASP A 95 -6.93 -1.16 17.11
CA ASP A 95 -6.69 0.23 16.68
C ASP A 95 -5.23 0.68 16.85
N LYS A 96 -4.38 -0.14 17.48
CA LYS A 96 -2.95 0.11 17.69
C LYS A 96 -2.05 -0.76 16.81
N PHE A 97 -2.64 -1.61 15.96
CA PHE A 97 -1.86 -2.52 15.12
C PHE A 97 -0.99 -1.76 14.11
N PHE A 98 -1.58 -0.74 13.46
CA PHE A 98 -0.87 0.14 12.54
C PHE A 98 -0.51 1.46 13.24
N ASN A 99 0.69 1.98 12.99
CA ASN A 99 1.09 3.32 13.45
C ASN A 99 0.74 4.40 12.44
N SER A 100 0.79 4.05 11.16
CA SER A 100 0.63 4.98 10.06
C SER A 100 -0.23 4.36 8.96
N SER A 101 -0.70 5.21 8.04
CA SER A 101 -1.54 4.78 6.93
C SER A 101 -1.17 5.49 5.63
N ALA A 102 -1.32 4.77 4.53
CA ALA A 102 -1.16 5.25 3.17
C ALA A 102 -2.41 4.86 2.36
N THR A 103 -3.37 5.79 2.24
CA THR A 103 -4.70 5.53 1.65
C THR A 103 -5.27 6.77 0.96
N TYR A 104 -6.42 6.63 0.31
CA TYR A 104 -7.16 7.75 -0.29
C TYR A 104 -7.86 8.67 0.72
N ARG A 105 -7.80 8.39 2.04
CA ARG A 105 -8.35 9.31 3.04
C ARG A 105 -7.40 10.48 3.29
N LEU A 106 -7.96 11.68 3.40
CA LEU A 106 -7.20 12.91 3.64
C LEU A 106 -6.50 12.95 5.02
N ASP A 107 -6.95 12.13 5.98
CA ASP A 107 -6.34 12.00 7.31
C ASP A 107 -5.30 10.87 7.40
N SER A 108 -4.90 10.29 6.27
CA SER A 108 -3.82 9.30 6.25
C SER A 108 -2.44 9.96 6.42
N SER A 109 -1.48 9.21 6.98
CA SER A 109 -0.10 9.69 7.14
C SER A 109 0.55 10.01 5.80
N VAL A 110 0.21 9.23 4.77
CA VAL A 110 0.59 9.46 3.38
C VAL A 110 -0.67 9.43 2.54
N PHE A 111 -1.10 10.61 2.07
CA PHE A 111 -2.25 10.70 1.19
C PHE A 111 -1.94 10.11 -0.18
N MET A 112 -2.72 9.12 -0.59
CA MET A 112 -2.60 8.43 -1.86
C MET A 112 -3.97 8.31 -2.52
N PRO A 113 -4.34 9.28 -3.39
CA PRO A 113 -5.62 9.24 -4.08
C PRO A 113 -5.65 8.08 -5.09
N TYR A 114 -6.85 7.58 -5.33
CA TYR A 114 -7.13 6.63 -6.41
C TYR A 114 -6.85 7.21 -7.78
N ASP A 115 -7.57 8.28 -8.04
CA ASP A 115 -7.54 9.09 -9.23
C ASP A 115 -8.02 10.46 -8.78
N ALA A 116 -7.56 11.50 -9.47
CA ALA A 116 -7.85 12.87 -9.10
C ALA A 116 -8.22 13.66 -10.34
N LEU A 117 -9.46 14.13 -10.38
CA LEU A 117 -9.88 15.11 -11.39
C LEU A 117 -9.19 16.44 -11.07
N THR A 118 -8.29 16.85 -11.95
CA THR A 118 -7.64 18.17 -11.88
C THR A 118 -8.31 19.13 -12.84
N ARG A 119 -8.23 20.43 -12.55
CA ARG A 119 -8.77 21.45 -13.45
C ARG A 119 -7.97 21.45 -14.76
N ILE A 120 -8.65 21.30 -15.89
CA ILE A 120 -8.04 21.45 -17.22
C ILE A 120 -7.50 22.87 -17.36
N THR A 121 -6.24 22.98 -17.77
CA THR A 121 -5.54 24.22 -18.06
C THR A 121 -5.14 24.26 -19.54
N PRO A 122 -4.76 25.42 -20.10
CA PRO A 122 -4.27 25.49 -21.48
C PRO A 122 -3.03 24.63 -21.76
N THR A 123 -2.31 24.19 -20.72
CA THR A 123 -1.12 23.34 -20.82
C THR A 123 -1.41 21.85 -20.56
N THR A 124 -2.66 21.48 -20.26
CA THR A 124 -3.02 20.07 -20.03
C THR A 124 -2.89 19.29 -21.34
N PRO A 125 -2.08 18.22 -21.40
CA PRO A 125 -1.97 17.39 -22.60
C PRO A 125 -3.31 16.74 -22.97
N LYS A 126 -3.55 16.56 -24.28
CA LYS A 126 -4.85 16.13 -24.80
C LYS A 126 -5.27 14.74 -24.29
N GLU A 127 -4.31 13.86 -24.09
CA GLU A 127 -4.46 12.52 -23.53
C GLU A 127 -4.96 12.50 -22.08
N TYR A 128 -4.85 13.62 -21.35
CA TYR A 128 -5.38 13.76 -19.98
C TYR A 128 -6.68 14.57 -19.93
N ILE A 129 -7.24 14.95 -21.08
CA ILE A 129 -8.52 15.64 -21.17
C ILE A 129 -9.57 14.61 -21.56
N TRP A 130 -10.43 14.27 -20.62
CA TRP A 130 -11.51 13.32 -20.88
C TRP A 130 -12.67 14.02 -21.57
N ASP A 131 -13.10 13.49 -22.71
CA ASP A 131 -14.27 13.98 -23.42
C ASP A 131 -15.57 13.44 -22.79
N GLN A 132 -16.70 14.08 -23.12
CA GLN A 132 -17.98 13.68 -22.55
C GLN A 132 -18.39 12.26 -22.97
N LYS A 133 -17.84 11.69 -24.04
CA LYS A 133 -18.12 10.31 -24.49
C LYS A 133 -17.29 9.28 -23.71
N GLU A 134 -16.14 9.67 -23.17
CA GLU A 134 -15.27 8.84 -22.32
C GLU A 134 -15.76 8.74 -20.87
N VAL A 135 -16.62 9.68 -20.44
CA VAL A 135 -17.16 9.75 -19.07
C VAL A 135 -18.51 9.00 -18.91
N ILE A 136 -19.14 8.58 -20.02
CA ILE A 136 -20.48 7.94 -20.04
C ILE A 136 -20.38 6.41 -19.99
#